data_AF-A0A950RXB9-F1
#
_entry.id   AF-A0A950RXB9-F1
#
_cell.length_a   1.000
_cell.length_b   1.000
_cell.length_c   1.000
_cell.angle_alpha   90.00
_cell.angle_beta   90.00
_cell.angle_gamma   90.00
#
_symmetry.space_group_name_H-M   'P 1'
#
loop_
_entity.id
_entity.type
_entity.pdbx_description
1 polymer ?
#
loop_
_entity_poly.entity_id
_entity_poly.type
_entity_poly.pdbx_seq_one_letter_code
_entity_poly.pdbx_strand_id
1 'polypeptide(L)' 'AVPLMVGGSLQHYLALDVHLRPLLVELGATCATPGLYVVETELEQLDQQVVAYVDQVAVNRL' A
#
# COMPACT_ATOMS: atom_id res chain seq x y z
N ALA A 1 10.39 -0.11 -4.56
CA ALA A 1 9.78 -0.21 -3.21
C ALA A 1 8.28 -0.46 -3.34
N VAL A 2 7.66 -1.01 -2.30
CA VAL A 2 6.20 -1.13 -2.16
C VAL A 2 5.75 -0.10 -1.13
N PRO A 3 4.96 0.92 -1.51
CA PRO A 3 4.39 1.85 -0.54
C PRO A 3 3.37 1.09 0.31
N LEU A 4 3.60 0.99 1.62
CA LEU A 4 2.70 0.30 2.54
C LEU A 4 2.47 1.15 3.79
N MET A 5 1.22 1.26 4.21
CA MET A 5 0.83 1.99 5.42
C MET A 5 -0.26 1.24 6.17
N VAL A 6 -0.18 1.26 7.50
CA VAL A 6 -1.27 0.84 8.39
C VAL A 6 -1.85 2.09 9.04
N GLY A 7 -3.17 2.18 9.16
CA GLY A 7 -3.80 3.28 9.90
C GLY A 7 -5.13 2.92 10.54
N GLY A 8 -5.59 3.76 11.47
CA GLY A 8 -6.77 3.44 12.29
C GLY A 8 -8.13 3.56 11.58
N SER A 9 -8.19 4.15 10.38
CA SER A 9 -9.41 4.22 9.56
C SER A 9 -9.07 4.50 8.10
N LEU A 10 -10.02 4.28 7.18
CA LEU A 10 -9.86 4.62 5.76
C LEU A 10 -9.79 6.13 5.47
N GLN A 11 -10.12 6.99 6.44
CA GLN A 11 -10.06 8.45 6.27
C GLN A 11 -8.62 8.95 6.06
N HIS A 12 -7.62 8.19 6.50
CA HIS A 12 -6.20 8.51 6.30
C HIS A 12 -5.60 7.80 5.07
N TYR A 13 -6.38 7.07 4.27
CA TYR A 13 -5.89 6.30 3.11
C TYR A 13 -5.00 7.14 2.18
N LEU A 14 -5.40 8.39 1.90
CA LEU A 14 -4.67 9.27 1.00
C LEU A 14 -3.24 9.57 1.47
N ALA A 15 -2.94 9.46 2.77
CA ALA A 15 -1.58 9.69 3.29
C ALA A 15 -0.54 8.76 2.64
N LEU A 16 -0.95 7.56 2.22
CA LEU A 16 -0.12 6.63 1.45
C LEU A 16 0.40 7.26 0.15
N ASP A 17 -0.49 7.86 -0.65
CA ASP A 17 -0.17 8.36 -1.99
C ASP A 17 0.27 9.83 -2.00
N VAL A 18 -0.19 10.65 -1.04
CA VAL A 18 0.17 12.08 -0.99
C VAL A 18 1.38 12.38 -0.11
N HIS A 19 1.77 11.48 0.80
CA HIS A 19 2.93 11.67 1.68
C HIS A 19 3.97 10.56 1.54
N LEU A 20 3.58 9.29 1.70
CA LEU A 20 4.56 8.19 1.73
C LEU A 20 5.17 7.91 0.35
N ARG A 21 4.36 7.78 -0.70
CA ARG A 21 4.87 7.53 -2.06
C ARG A 21 5.84 8.63 -2.53
N PRO A 22 5.53 9.93 -2.42
CA PRO A 22 6.47 11.00 -2.75
C PRO A 22 7.78 10.89 -1.97
N LEU A 23 7.72 10.67 -0.66
CA LEU A 23 8.91 10.50 0.18
C LEU A 23 9.78 9.34 -0.29
N LEU A 24 9.19 8.19 -0.61
CA LEU A 24 9.94 7.05 -1.16
C LEU A 24 10.65 7.40 -2.48
N VAL A 25 9.98 8.15 -3.36
CA VAL A 25 10.57 8.61 -4.64
C VAL A 25 11.73 9.58 -4.40
N GLU A 26 11.57 10.54 -3.49
CA GLU A 26 12.65 11.47 -3.12
C GLU A 26 13.88 10.75 -2.53
N LEU A 27 13.67 9.63 -1.83
CA LEU A 27 14.75 8.75 -1.35
C LEU A 27 15.35 7.84 -2.44
N GLY A 28 14.94 8.02 -3.71
CA GLY A 28 15.46 7.28 -4.85
C GLY A 28 14.75 5.95 -5.13
N ALA A 29 13.61 5.68 -4.48
CA ALA A 29 12.86 4.45 -4.76
C ALA A 29 12.01 4.57 -6.01
N THR A 30 12.00 3.52 -6.83
CA THR A 30 10.96 3.32 -7.84
C THR A 30 9.75 2.65 -7.19
N CYS A 31 8.58 3.30 -7.23
CA CYS A 31 7.31 2.81 -6.69
C CYS A 31 6.39 2.36 -7.83
N ALA A 32 6.73 1.23 -8.47
CA ALA A 32 6.07 0.75 -9.68
C ALA A 32 4.70 0.08 -9.45
N THR A 33 4.29 -0.09 -8.19
CA THR A 33 3.01 -0.71 -7.82
C THR A 33 2.09 0.29 -7.13
N PRO A 34 0.77 0.07 -7.14
CA PRO A 34 -0.14 0.70 -6.20
C PRO A 34 0.35 0.49 -4.76
N GLY A 35 0.06 1.43 -3.87
CA GLY A 35 0.36 1.24 -2.47
C GLY A 35 -0.65 0.30 -1.80
N LEU A 36 -0.26 -0.30 -0.69
CA LEU A 36 -1.13 -1.10 0.17
C LEU A 36 -1.43 -0.33 1.46
N TYR A 37 -2.70 0.00 1.68
CA TYR A 37 -3.16 0.57 2.95
C TYR A 37 -4.00 -0.46 3.69
N VAL A 38 -3.66 -0.76 4.94
CA VAL A 38 -4.38 -1.72 5.79
C VAL A 38 -4.97 -0.98 6.98
N VAL A 39 -6.25 -1.20 7.27
CA VAL A 39 -6.84 -0.68 8.50
C VAL A 39 -6.39 -1.53 9.68
N GLU A 40 -6.02 -0.92 10.81
CA GLU A 40 -5.50 -1.63 11.99
C GLU A 40 -6.39 -2.80 12.43
N THR A 41 -7.72 -2.63 12.34
CA THR A 41 -8.71 -3.67 12.67
C THR A 41 -8.67 -4.89 11.75
N GLU A 42 -8.02 -4.79 10.58
CA GLU A 42 -7.91 -5.86 9.59
C GLU A 42 -6.56 -6.60 9.68
N LEU A 43 -5.68 -6.22 10.63
CA LEU A 43 -4.36 -6.84 10.78
C LEU A 43 -4.41 -8.33 11.11
N GLU A 44 -5.45 -8.79 11.81
CA GLU A 44 -5.66 -10.23 12.04
C GLU A 44 -5.85 -11.01 10.73
N GLN A 45 -6.29 -10.34 9.66
CA GLN A 45 -6.42 -10.91 8.32
C GLN A 45 -5.32 -10.42 7.36
N LEU A 46 -4.17 -9.97 7.87
CA LEU A 46 -3.10 -9.39 7.04
C LEU A 46 -2.67 -10.29 5.89
N ASP A 47 -2.55 -11.60 6.12
CA ASP A 47 -2.19 -12.55 5.06
C ASP A 47 -3.17 -12.50 3.88
N GLN A 48 -4.47 -12.38 4.17
CA GLN A 48 -5.52 -12.27 3.13
C GLN A 48 -5.41 -10.95 2.38
N GLN A 49 -5.14 -9.85 3.10
CA GLN A 49 -4.94 -8.52 2.50
C GLN A 49 -3.71 -8.49 1.58
N VAL A 50 -2.61 -9.13 2.00
CA VAL A 50 -1.38 -9.23 1.19
C VAL A 50 -1.59 -10.09 -0.04
N VAL A 51 -2.27 -11.23 0.07
CA VAL A 51 -2.60 -12.08 -1.08
C VAL A 51 -3.45 -11.30 -2.08
N ALA A 52 -4.53 -10.64 -1.61
CA ALA A 52 -5.39 -9.83 -2.48
C ALA A 52 -4.62 -8.70 -3.18
N TYR A 53 -3.71 -8.04 -2.48
CA TYR A 53 -2.82 -7.03 -3.06
C TYR A 53 -1.91 -7.63 -4.14
N VAL A 54 -1.27 -8.77 -3.86
CA VAL A 54 -0.37 -9.42 -4.82
C VAL A 54 -1.13 -9.83 -6.09
N ASP A 55 -2.33 -10.39 -5.94
CA ASP A 55 -3.20 -10.75 -7.07
C ASP A 55 -3.58 -9.51 -7.89
N GLN A 56 -3.98 -8.42 -7.24
CA GLN A 56 -4.29 -7.15 -7.91
C GLN A 56 -3.10 -6.61 -8.71
N VAL A 57 -1.91 -6.63 -8.12
CA VAL A 57 -0.68 -6.14 -8.77
C VAL A 57 -0.25 -7.04 -9.92
N ALA A 58 -0.44 -8.35 -9.79
CA ALA A 58 -0.11 -9.32 -10.83
C ALA A 58 -1.01 -9.15 -12.06
N VAL A 59 -2.32 -8.92 -11.87
CA VAL A 59 -3.29 -8.70 -12.95
C VAL A 59 -3.00 -7.41 -13.73
N ASN A 60 -2.65 -6.31 -13.04
CA ASN A 60 -2.40 -5.01 -13.67
C ASN A 60 -1.05 -4.88 -14.40
N ARG A 61 -0.28 -5.97 -14.54
CA ARG A 61 1.01 -6.00 -15.25
C ARG A 61 0.95 -6.65 -16.64
N LEU A 62 -0.21 -7.13 -17.08
CA LEU A 62 -0.48 -7.62 -18.44
C LEU A 62 -1.25 -6.58 -19.24
#